data_AF-A0A7W7R9Z6-F1
#
_entry.id   AF-A0A7W7R9Z6-F1
#
_cell.length_a   1.000
_cell.length_b   1.000
_cell.length_c   1.000
_cell.angle_alpha   90.00
_cell.angle_beta   90.00
_cell.angle_gamma   90.00
#
_symmetry.space_group_name_H-M   'P 1'
#
loop_
_entity.id
_entity.type
_entity.pdbx_description
1 polymer ?
#
loop_
_entity_poly.entity_id
_entity_poly.type
_entity_poly.pdbx_seq_one_letter_code
_entity_poly.pdbx_strand_id
1 'polypeptide(L)'
;MNELYRQALNGTLVSADTGNRTSMTVTNATPVHLLVYWVGLDGLLYGRNPRTRKSAPGYPGQVLDPGTTATWTTIDRSYRFVAKAGYSGAFAAAWQVGRDNAAVTISGRDLLDPDDIGEPPVPSKAVIIPPNGPRILVGAGALHNGHFVTREQFWQRLPESYSLAAGEDKTVNYTQTQGMQASSSDTKTVTGSVSASAGGGWGPFSASVNASLSKSSTRTQQVTVSTETTNFTSNQYTNDTAHGRICLFWQLMDILTVFDGTGTPLASVVSAKGPAVVWGPVNIDDELEAGTEINLARRADRPEVPEIVAVRQADGRLLPDGPMPSYRGT
;
A
#
# COMPACT_ATOMS: atom_id res chain seq x y z
N MET A 1 5.97 -13.24 8.79
CA MET A 1 5.55 -13.24 7.37
C MET A 1 5.85 -14.55 6.63
N ASN A 2 4.88 -15.08 5.88
CA ASN A 2 5.04 -16.22 4.94
C ASN A 2 5.93 -15.82 3.74
N GLU A 3 6.79 -16.73 3.27
CA GLU A 3 7.70 -16.52 2.14
C GLU A 3 6.98 -16.07 0.86
N LEU A 4 5.80 -16.63 0.57
CA LEU A 4 5.01 -16.24 -0.60
C LEU A 4 4.60 -14.76 -0.55
N TYR A 5 4.30 -14.26 0.65
CA TYR A 5 3.85 -12.88 0.85
C TYR A 5 5.06 -11.95 0.74
N ARG A 6 6.19 -12.34 1.34
CA ARG A 6 7.46 -11.63 1.19
C ARG A 6 7.85 -11.48 -0.28
N GLN A 7 7.76 -12.56 -1.07
CA GLN A 7 8.01 -12.51 -2.50
C GLN A 7 7.02 -11.60 -3.25
N ALA A 8 5.74 -11.63 -2.88
CA ALA A 8 4.73 -10.76 -3.48
C ALA A 8 5.02 -9.28 -3.23
N LEU A 9 5.35 -8.93 -1.99
CA LEU A 9 5.65 -7.54 -1.59
C LEU A 9 6.95 -7.02 -2.19
N ASN A 10 7.96 -7.88 -2.33
CA ASN A 10 9.23 -7.54 -2.97
C ASN A 10 9.17 -7.56 -4.50
N GLY A 11 8.04 -7.94 -5.10
CA GLY A 11 7.89 -8.05 -6.55
C GLY A 11 8.74 -9.17 -7.18
N THR A 12 9.13 -10.17 -6.39
CA THR A 12 9.93 -11.33 -6.84
C THR A 12 9.09 -12.59 -7.03
N LEU A 13 7.80 -12.53 -6.70
CA LEU A 13 6.87 -13.64 -6.91
C LEU A 13 6.72 -13.94 -8.40
N VAL A 14 7.01 -15.18 -8.78
CA VAL A 14 6.82 -15.70 -10.15
C VAL A 14 5.99 -16.97 -10.11
N SER A 15 5.16 -17.20 -11.13
CA SER A 15 4.52 -18.51 -11.33
C SER A 15 5.47 -19.48 -12.02
N ALA A 16 5.15 -20.78 -11.96
CA ALA A 16 5.76 -21.80 -12.81
C ALA A 16 4.68 -22.55 -13.60
N ASP A 17 5.05 -23.17 -14.73
CA ASP A 17 4.14 -24.01 -15.52
C ASP A 17 4.64 -25.45 -15.50
N THR A 18 3.91 -26.33 -14.82
CA THR A 18 4.27 -27.75 -14.70
C THR A 18 3.46 -28.65 -15.63
N GLY A 19 2.53 -28.08 -16.40
CA GLY A 19 1.53 -28.81 -17.18
C GLY A 19 0.40 -29.44 -16.34
N ASN A 20 0.45 -29.33 -15.01
CA ASN A 20 -0.52 -29.96 -14.11
C ASN A 20 -1.75 -29.09 -13.92
N ARG A 21 -2.71 -29.22 -14.84
CA ARG A 21 -3.92 -28.39 -14.86
C ARG A 21 -4.98 -28.85 -13.86
N THR A 22 -5.70 -27.89 -13.29
CA THR A 22 -6.81 -28.12 -12.36
C THR A 22 -7.84 -26.99 -12.46
N SER A 23 -8.94 -27.11 -11.71
CA SER A 23 -9.91 -26.02 -11.51
C SER A 23 -9.72 -25.45 -10.11
N MET A 24 -9.80 -24.13 -10.00
CA MET A 24 -9.69 -23.41 -8.74
C MET A 24 -10.90 -22.50 -8.56
N THR A 25 -11.47 -22.50 -7.37
CA THR A 25 -12.48 -21.55 -6.92
C THR A 25 -11.86 -20.63 -5.87
N VAL A 26 -12.16 -19.34 -5.93
CA VAL A 26 -11.71 -18.35 -4.95
C VAL A 26 -12.92 -17.58 -4.47
N THR A 27 -13.16 -17.61 -3.16
CA THR A 27 -14.25 -16.90 -2.49
C THR A 27 -13.69 -15.72 -1.72
N ASN A 28 -14.30 -14.55 -1.88
CA ASN A 28 -14.00 -13.38 -1.06
C ASN A 28 -14.94 -13.36 0.16
N ALA A 29 -14.42 -13.74 1.33
CA ALA A 29 -15.12 -13.65 2.59
C ALA A 29 -14.78 -12.36 3.37
N THR A 30 -14.07 -11.42 2.74
CA THR A 30 -13.83 -10.08 3.29
C THR A 30 -14.99 -9.14 2.92
N PRO A 31 -15.21 -8.05 3.69
CA PRO A 31 -16.21 -7.05 3.36
C PRO A 31 -15.73 -6.05 2.29
N VAL A 32 -14.53 -6.21 1.74
CA VAL A 32 -13.95 -5.32 0.73
C VAL A 32 -13.95 -5.98 -0.64
N HIS A 33 -14.07 -5.19 -1.70
CA HIS A 33 -13.88 -5.69 -3.06
C HIS A 33 -12.40 -6.03 -3.27
N LEU A 34 -12.13 -7.18 -3.87
CA LEU A 34 -10.77 -7.61 -4.18
C LEU A 34 -10.54 -7.60 -5.70
N LEU A 35 -9.36 -7.15 -6.10
CA LEU A 35 -8.82 -7.30 -7.45
C LEU A 35 -7.83 -8.46 -7.42
N VAL A 36 -8.20 -9.57 -8.05
CA VAL A 36 -7.38 -10.77 -8.11
C VAL A 36 -6.56 -10.78 -9.41
N TYR A 37 -5.25 -10.81 -9.25
CA TYR A 37 -4.28 -10.87 -10.33
C TYR A 37 -3.66 -12.27 -10.40
N TRP A 38 -3.49 -12.76 -11.62
CA TRP A 38 -2.59 -13.88 -11.88
C TRP A 38 -1.16 -13.34 -11.95
N VAL A 39 -0.21 -14.02 -11.32
CA VAL A 39 1.21 -13.68 -11.42
C VAL A 39 1.80 -14.45 -12.59
N GLY A 40 2.35 -13.77 -13.60
CA GLY A 40 2.93 -14.42 -14.76
C GLY A 40 4.21 -15.21 -14.46
N LEU A 41 4.69 -15.97 -15.45
CA LEU A 41 6.00 -16.62 -15.41
C LEU A 41 7.14 -15.58 -15.42
N ASP A 42 6.85 -14.39 -15.92
CA ASP A 42 7.69 -13.19 -15.95
C ASP A 42 7.63 -12.37 -14.63
N GLY A 43 6.78 -12.76 -13.68
CA GLY A 43 6.53 -12.04 -12.43
C GLY A 43 5.60 -10.83 -12.54
N LEU A 44 5.06 -10.54 -13.73
CA LEU A 44 4.12 -9.44 -13.91
C LEU A 44 2.72 -9.81 -13.40
N LEU A 45 1.93 -8.80 -13.02
CA LEU A 45 0.54 -8.99 -12.63
C LEU A 45 -0.36 -8.92 -13.86
N TYR A 46 -1.01 -10.04 -14.18
CA TYR A 46 -1.93 -10.19 -15.29
C TYR A 46 -3.37 -9.98 -14.81
N GLY A 47 -4.03 -9.03 -15.47
CA GLY A 47 -5.45 -8.74 -15.30
C GLY A 47 -6.24 -9.06 -16.56
N ARG A 48 -7.58 -8.93 -16.49
CA ARG A 48 -8.46 -9.22 -17.62
C ARG A 48 -8.59 -8.00 -18.52
N ASN A 49 -8.16 -8.11 -19.77
CA ASN A 49 -8.36 -7.06 -20.76
C ASN A 49 -9.85 -6.99 -21.14
N PRO A 50 -10.56 -5.87 -20.93
CA PRO A 50 -11.99 -5.77 -21.20
C PRO A 50 -12.32 -5.86 -22.70
N ARG A 51 -11.39 -5.47 -23.58
CA ARG A 51 -11.58 -5.49 -25.04
C ARG A 51 -11.38 -6.88 -25.62
N THR A 52 -10.29 -7.55 -25.26
CA THR A 52 -9.92 -8.85 -25.85
C THR A 52 -10.42 -10.04 -25.04
N ARG A 53 -10.87 -9.79 -23.80
CA ARG A 53 -11.22 -10.80 -22.79
C ARG A 53 -10.08 -11.75 -22.40
N LYS A 54 -8.85 -11.50 -22.88
CA LYS A 54 -7.64 -12.26 -22.55
C LYS A 54 -6.93 -11.64 -21.34
N SER A 55 -6.19 -12.46 -20.61
CA SER A 55 -5.30 -11.98 -19.55
C SER A 55 -4.07 -11.31 -20.17
N ALA A 56 -3.68 -10.14 -19.65
CA ALA A 56 -2.50 -9.41 -20.10
C ALA A 56 -1.92 -8.57 -18.94
N PRO A 57 -0.60 -8.28 -18.95
CA PRO A 57 0.01 -7.47 -17.90
C PRO A 57 -0.50 -6.03 -17.97
N GLY A 58 -0.59 -5.37 -16.81
CA GLY A 58 -1.01 -3.96 -16.70
C GLY A 58 -2.53 -3.70 -16.79
N TYR A 59 -3.33 -4.74 -16.99
CA TYR A 59 -4.80 -4.65 -16.91
C TYR A 59 -5.29 -4.85 -15.47
N PRO A 60 -6.49 -4.35 -15.11
CA PRO A 60 -7.06 -4.56 -13.79
C PRO A 60 -7.32 -6.06 -13.52
N GLY A 61 -7.15 -6.45 -12.26
CA GLY A 61 -7.42 -7.82 -11.81
C GLY A 61 -8.89 -8.19 -12.00
N GLN A 62 -9.18 -9.49 -11.91
CA GLN A 62 -10.56 -9.96 -11.85
C GLN A 62 -11.20 -9.43 -10.56
N VAL A 63 -12.30 -8.70 -10.70
CA VAL A 63 -13.07 -8.20 -9.57
C VAL A 63 -13.74 -9.38 -8.87
N LEU A 64 -13.63 -9.40 -7.55
CA LEU A 64 -14.27 -10.35 -6.65
C LEU A 64 -14.95 -9.58 -5.53
N ASP A 65 -16.26 -9.40 -5.65
CA ASP A 65 -17.08 -8.64 -4.69
C ASP A 65 -17.23 -9.40 -3.35
N PRO A 66 -17.55 -8.71 -2.25
CA PRO A 66 -17.78 -9.35 -0.95
C PRO A 66 -18.81 -10.50 -1.04
N GLY A 67 -18.47 -11.66 -0.48
CA GLY A 67 -19.30 -12.87 -0.48
C GLY A 67 -19.36 -13.63 -1.80
N THR A 68 -18.69 -13.16 -2.85
CA THR A 68 -18.75 -13.81 -4.18
C THR A 68 -17.61 -14.81 -4.39
N THR A 69 -17.82 -15.73 -5.33
CA THR A 69 -16.85 -16.74 -5.75
C THR A 69 -16.56 -16.61 -7.24
N ALA A 70 -15.28 -16.67 -7.59
CA ALA A 70 -14.82 -16.80 -8.97
C ALA A 70 -14.22 -18.20 -9.18
N THR A 71 -14.50 -18.78 -10.34
CA THR A 71 -13.97 -20.09 -10.75
C THR A 71 -13.11 -19.92 -11.98
N TRP A 72 -11.92 -20.51 -11.94
CA TRP A 72 -11.07 -20.65 -13.10
C TRP A 72 -10.84 -22.11 -13.41
N THR A 73 -10.95 -22.46 -14.68
CA THR A 73 -10.74 -23.82 -15.19
C THR A 73 -9.41 -23.90 -15.91
N THR A 74 -8.77 -25.08 -15.88
CA THR A 74 -7.55 -25.37 -16.65
C THR A 74 -6.35 -24.48 -16.25
N ILE A 75 -6.23 -24.20 -14.95
CA ILE A 75 -5.09 -23.46 -14.38
C ILE A 75 -3.99 -24.42 -13.96
N ASP A 76 -2.72 -24.06 -14.17
CA ASP A 76 -1.60 -24.86 -13.67
C ASP A 76 -1.50 -24.79 -12.14
N ARG A 77 -1.26 -25.93 -11.50
CA ARG A 77 -1.05 -26.04 -10.05
C ARG A 77 0.17 -25.28 -9.53
N SER A 78 1.04 -24.77 -10.38
CA SER A 78 2.16 -23.95 -9.97
C SER A 78 1.94 -22.45 -10.21
N TYR A 79 0.73 -22.05 -10.63
CA TYR A 79 0.39 -20.64 -10.74
C TYR A 79 0.15 -20.01 -9.37
N ARG A 80 0.55 -18.75 -9.26
CA ARG A 80 0.43 -17.91 -8.07
C ARG A 80 -0.48 -16.73 -8.38
N PHE A 81 -1.13 -16.24 -7.33
CA PHE A 81 -2.11 -15.18 -7.41
C PHE A 81 -1.87 -14.16 -6.30
N VAL A 82 -2.24 -12.92 -6.58
CA VAL A 82 -2.21 -11.80 -5.63
C VAL A 82 -3.58 -11.14 -5.63
N ALA A 83 -4.16 -10.92 -4.46
CA ALA A 83 -5.35 -10.11 -4.26
C ALA A 83 -4.95 -8.73 -3.73
N LYS A 84 -5.56 -7.69 -4.28
CA LYS A 84 -5.45 -6.31 -3.79
C LYS A 84 -6.82 -5.77 -3.41
N ALA A 85 -6.89 -4.89 -2.42
CA ALA A 85 -8.10 -4.13 -2.12
C ALA A 85 -8.45 -3.24 -3.32
N GLY A 86 -9.69 -3.32 -3.81
CA GLY A 86 -10.13 -2.61 -5.01
C GLY A 86 -10.13 -1.09 -4.87
N TYR A 87 -10.32 -0.58 -3.64
CA TYR A 87 -10.42 0.85 -3.35
C TYR A 87 -9.08 1.55 -3.18
N SER A 88 -8.12 0.91 -2.49
CA SER A 88 -6.82 1.49 -2.16
C SER A 88 -5.65 0.91 -2.95
N GLY A 89 -5.86 -0.23 -3.62
CA GLY A 89 -4.80 -1.00 -4.25
C GLY A 89 -3.87 -1.71 -3.26
N ALA A 90 -4.19 -1.70 -1.96
CA ALA A 90 -3.38 -2.35 -0.92
C ALA A 90 -3.28 -3.86 -1.16
N PHE A 91 -2.12 -4.45 -0.93
CA PHE A 91 -1.91 -5.90 -0.93
C PHE A 91 -2.77 -6.54 0.16
N ALA A 92 -3.60 -7.51 -0.18
CA ALA A 92 -4.46 -8.21 0.77
C ALA A 92 -3.98 -9.63 1.05
N ALA A 93 -3.74 -10.41 0.01
CA ALA A 93 -3.33 -11.81 0.13
C ALA A 93 -2.56 -12.27 -1.09
N ALA A 94 -1.79 -13.34 -0.94
CA ALA A 94 -1.23 -14.11 -2.05
C ALA A 94 -1.41 -15.61 -1.80
N TRP A 95 -1.53 -16.39 -2.86
CA TRP A 95 -1.58 -17.86 -2.74
C TRP A 95 -1.00 -18.53 -3.98
N GLN A 96 -0.69 -19.82 -3.83
CA GLN A 96 -0.39 -20.72 -4.94
C GLN A 96 -1.53 -21.71 -5.10
N VAL A 97 -1.84 -22.07 -6.34
CA VAL A 97 -2.76 -23.18 -6.64
C VAL A 97 -2.16 -24.44 -6.01
N GLY A 98 -2.97 -25.23 -5.31
CA GLY A 98 -2.50 -26.39 -4.55
C GLY A 98 -3.07 -27.69 -5.10
N ARG A 99 -2.51 -28.83 -4.68
CA ARG A 99 -3.10 -30.16 -4.96
C ARG A 99 -4.48 -30.29 -4.32
N ASP A 100 -4.64 -29.69 -3.14
CA ASP A 100 -5.85 -29.71 -2.31
C ASP A 100 -6.62 -28.36 -2.31
N ASN A 101 -6.02 -27.30 -2.86
CA ASN A 101 -6.62 -25.95 -2.90
C ASN A 101 -7.52 -25.75 -4.13
N ALA A 102 -8.46 -26.67 -4.35
CA ALA A 102 -9.52 -26.47 -5.35
C ALA A 102 -10.48 -25.33 -4.95
N ALA A 103 -10.47 -24.95 -3.66
CA ALA A 103 -11.19 -23.81 -3.12
C ALA A 103 -10.28 -23.01 -2.18
N VAL A 104 -10.15 -21.72 -2.45
CA VAL A 104 -9.45 -20.73 -1.62
C VAL A 104 -10.52 -19.78 -1.09
N THR A 105 -10.54 -19.52 0.21
CA THR A 105 -11.38 -18.47 0.78
C THR A 105 -10.47 -17.40 1.34
N ILE A 106 -10.59 -16.17 0.85
CA ILE A 106 -9.84 -15.02 1.37
C ILE A 106 -10.73 -14.37 2.43
N SER A 107 -10.33 -14.48 3.69
CA SER A 107 -11.01 -13.94 4.85
C SER A 107 -10.11 -12.98 5.61
N GLY A 108 -10.61 -12.38 6.69
CA GLY A 108 -9.78 -11.56 7.59
C GLY A 108 -8.60 -12.32 8.22
N ARG A 109 -8.61 -13.66 8.23
CA ARG A 109 -7.50 -14.49 8.72
C ARG A 109 -6.39 -14.69 7.70
N ASP A 110 -6.66 -14.44 6.43
CA ASP A 110 -5.72 -14.58 5.32
C ASP A 110 -5.01 -13.24 5.02
N LEU A 111 -5.41 -12.17 5.71
CA LEU A 111 -4.71 -10.90 5.70
C LEU A 111 -3.43 -11.01 6.54
N LEU A 112 -2.46 -10.13 6.27
CA LEU A 112 -1.26 -10.03 7.09
C LEU A 112 -1.59 -9.54 8.50
N ASP A 113 -0.88 -10.09 9.48
CA ASP A 113 -0.96 -9.60 10.85
C ASP A 113 -0.49 -8.14 10.91
N PRO A 114 -1.10 -7.29 11.74
CA PRO A 114 -0.61 -5.94 11.98
C PRO A 114 0.86 -5.94 12.43
N ASP A 115 1.63 -4.99 11.93
CA ASP A 115 3.07 -4.82 12.09
C ASP A 115 3.94 -5.92 11.40
N ASP A 116 3.35 -6.99 10.83
CA ASP A 116 4.06 -7.99 10.00
C ASP A 116 4.01 -7.61 8.51
N ILE A 117 4.31 -6.34 8.20
CA ILE A 117 4.30 -5.80 6.81
C ILE A 117 5.66 -5.85 6.11
N GLY A 118 6.67 -6.43 6.77
CA GLY A 118 8.05 -6.46 6.31
C GLY A 118 8.87 -5.27 6.78
N GLU A 119 10.16 -5.31 6.48
CA GLU A 119 11.12 -4.28 6.84
C GLU A 119 10.93 -3.00 6.01
N PRO A 120 11.37 -1.82 6.50
CA PRO A 120 11.37 -0.60 5.72
C PRO A 120 12.23 -0.77 4.45
N PRO A 121 11.84 -0.13 3.32
CA PRO A 121 12.61 -0.21 2.09
C PRO A 121 14.07 0.25 2.27
N VAL A 122 15.00 -0.58 1.78
CA VAL A 122 16.44 -0.32 1.85
C VAL A 122 16.98 0.17 0.50
N PRO A 123 17.91 1.15 0.49
CA PRO A 123 18.64 1.53 -0.72
C PRO A 123 19.29 0.32 -1.40
N SER A 124 19.38 0.36 -2.72
CA SER A 124 20.07 -0.63 -3.54
C SER A 124 20.85 0.05 -4.67
N LYS A 125 21.75 -0.68 -5.34
CA LYS A 125 22.44 -0.21 -6.55
C LYS A 125 21.52 0.34 -7.63
N ALA A 126 20.35 -0.25 -7.81
CA ALA A 126 19.40 0.17 -8.82
C ALA A 126 18.54 1.37 -8.36
N VAL A 127 18.35 1.50 -7.05
CA VAL A 127 17.44 2.48 -6.45
C VAL A 127 18.06 3.04 -5.16
N ILE A 128 18.76 4.17 -5.29
CA ILE A 128 19.44 4.85 -4.18
C ILE A 128 18.45 5.37 -3.14
N ILE A 129 17.30 5.85 -3.62
CA ILE A 129 16.19 6.33 -2.78
C ILE A 129 14.98 5.45 -3.08
N PRO A 130 14.69 4.45 -2.23
CA PRO A 130 13.53 3.60 -2.41
C PRO A 130 12.21 4.39 -2.39
N PRO A 131 11.21 3.99 -3.17
CA PRO A 131 9.85 4.50 -3.02
C PRO A 131 9.26 4.09 -1.68
N ASN A 132 8.11 4.66 -1.31
CA ASN A 132 7.34 4.21 -0.16
C ASN A 132 7.05 2.70 -0.24
N GLY A 133 6.95 2.07 0.93
CA GLY A 133 6.55 0.67 1.02
C GLY A 133 5.15 0.46 0.44
N PRO A 134 4.86 -0.75 -0.08
CA PRO A 134 3.53 -1.08 -0.57
C PRO A 134 2.51 -0.96 0.58
N ARG A 135 1.29 -0.51 0.25
CA ARG A 135 0.16 -0.56 1.17
C ARG A 135 -0.27 -2.00 1.38
N ILE A 136 -0.50 -2.37 2.63
CA ILE A 136 -0.92 -3.71 3.04
C ILE A 136 -2.22 -3.60 3.82
N LEU A 137 -3.23 -4.37 3.42
CA LEU A 137 -4.47 -4.53 4.16
C LEU A 137 -4.25 -5.54 5.28
N VAL A 138 -4.23 -5.06 6.52
CA VAL A 138 -3.99 -5.86 7.74
C VAL A 138 -5.26 -6.11 8.55
N GLY A 139 -6.38 -5.52 8.13
CA GLY A 139 -7.68 -5.76 8.75
C GLY A 139 -8.84 -5.25 7.89
N ALA A 140 -9.96 -5.97 7.92
CA ALA A 140 -11.20 -5.53 7.30
C ALA A 140 -12.39 -6.04 8.13
N GLY A 141 -13.43 -5.23 8.28
CA GLY A 141 -14.63 -5.55 9.07
C GLY A 141 -15.90 -4.95 8.47
N ALA A 142 -17.01 -5.67 8.54
CA ALA A 142 -18.32 -5.15 8.17
C ALA A 142 -18.97 -4.46 9.37
N LEU A 143 -19.72 -3.39 9.12
CA LEU A 143 -20.49 -2.66 10.13
C LEU A 143 -21.97 -3.00 9.99
N HIS A 144 -22.74 -2.87 11.08
CA HIS A 144 -24.14 -3.28 11.13
C HIS A 144 -25.09 -2.51 10.18
N ASN A 145 -24.64 -1.37 9.64
CA ASN A 145 -25.40 -0.50 8.74
C ASN A 145 -25.02 -0.69 7.26
N GLY A 146 -24.33 -1.79 6.92
CA GLY A 146 -23.87 -2.05 5.55
C GLY A 146 -22.62 -1.27 5.13
N HIS A 147 -22.05 -0.47 6.05
CA HIS A 147 -20.73 0.12 5.87
C HIS A 147 -19.65 -0.93 6.13
N PHE A 148 -18.40 -0.60 5.81
CA PHE A 148 -17.26 -1.43 6.17
C PHE A 148 -16.06 -0.59 6.58
N VAL A 149 -15.10 -1.22 7.24
CA VAL A 149 -13.88 -0.60 7.71
C VAL A 149 -12.67 -1.39 7.19
N THR A 150 -11.62 -0.68 6.81
CA THR A 150 -10.31 -1.25 6.50
C THR A 150 -9.25 -0.71 7.44
N ARG A 151 -8.22 -1.51 7.68
CA ARG A 151 -6.98 -1.11 8.35
C ARG A 151 -5.82 -1.44 7.43
N GLU A 152 -5.07 -0.43 7.07
CA GLU A 152 -3.93 -0.53 6.14
C GLU A 152 -2.66 -0.05 6.79
N GLN A 153 -1.55 -0.72 6.50
CA GLN A 153 -0.23 -0.33 6.98
C GLN A 153 0.77 -0.22 5.83
N PHE A 154 1.71 0.71 5.95
CA PHE A 154 2.83 0.86 5.01
C PHE A 154 3.97 1.69 5.59
N TRP A 155 5.17 1.49 5.05
CA TRP A 155 6.32 2.34 5.33
C TRP A 155 6.30 3.62 4.50
N GLN A 156 6.24 4.77 5.15
CA GLN A 156 6.34 6.09 4.51
C GLN A 156 7.71 6.69 4.79
N ARG A 157 8.40 7.13 3.74
CA ARG A 157 9.65 7.88 3.91
C ARG A 157 9.34 9.29 4.42
N LEU A 158 10.09 9.70 5.42
CA LEU A 158 10.00 11.03 6.00
C LEU A 158 10.86 12.06 5.24
N PRO A 159 10.40 13.32 5.12
CA PRO A 159 11.13 14.39 4.44
C PRO A 159 12.46 14.73 5.12
N GLU A 160 12.64 14.37 6.40
CA GLU A 160 13.87 14.53 7.17
C GLU A 160 14.99 13.56 6.76
N SER A 161 14.87 12.83 5.65
CA SER A 161 15.95 12.01 5.11
C SER A 161 17.07 12.86 4.49
N TYR A 162 18.34 12.58 4.81
CA TYR A 162 19.51 13.36 4.34
C TYR A 162 20.76 12.48 4.15
N SER A 163 21.77 13.06 3.50
CA SER A 163 23.12 12.51 3.43
C SER A 163 24.03 13.14 4.49
N LEU A 164 24.91 12.34 5.08
CA LEU A 164 26.02 12.79 5.95
C LEU A 164 27.34 12.56 5.24
N ALA A 165 28.23 13.55 5.29
CA ALA A 165 29.63 13.38 4.92
C ALA A 165 30.36 12.48 5.94
N ALA A 166 31.56 12.01 5.58
CA ALA A 166 32.41 11.25 6.48
C ALA A 166 32.76 12.06 7.73
N GLY A 167 32.56 11.49 8.93
CA GLY A 167 32.78 12.16 10.22
C GLY A 167 31.79 13.28 10.56
N GLU A 168 30.71 13.45 9.79
CA GLU A 168 29.69 14.46 10.09
C GLU A 168 28.71 13.97 11.16
N ASP A 169 28.41 14.87 12.10
CA ASP A 169 27.38 14.72 13.11
C ASP A 169 26.19 15.62 12.78
N LYS A 170 24.98 15.09 12.94
CA LYS A 170 23.76 15.88 12.77
C LYS A 170 22.71 15.49 13.78
N THR A 171 22.17 16.52 14.43
CA THR A 171 20.97 16.38 15.26
C THR A 171 19.74 16.57 14.39
N VAL A 172 18.82 15.60 14.43
CA VAL A 172 17.57 15.66 13.67
C VAL A 172 16.39 15.54 14.61
N ASN A 173 15.44 16.44 14.36
CA ASN A 173 14.18 16.50 15.04
C ASN A 173 13.12 15.98 14.08
N TYR A 174 12.35 15.01 14.52
CA TYR A 174 11.21 14.53 13.75
C TYR A 174 9.93 14.65 14.57
N THR A 175 8.85 14.88 13.85
CA THR A 175 7.49 14.95 14.39
C THR A 175 6.84 13.59 14.23
N GLN A 176 6.50 12.95 15.35
CA GLN A 176 5.60 11.81 15.29
C GLN A 176 4.15 12.32 15.40
N THR A 177 3.45 12.36 14.28
CA THR A 177 2.01 12.68 14.25
C THR A 177 1.20 11.45 14.62
N GLN A 178 0.43 11.55 15.70
CA GLN A 178 -0.71 10.67 15.98
C GLN A 178 -1.97 11.54 15.95
N GLY A 179 -2.88 11.29 15.01
CA GLY A 179 -4.03 12.17 14.82
C GLY A 179 -5.23 11.51 14.14
N MET A 180 -6.43 11.81 14.60
CA MET A 180 -7.66 11.40 13.92
C MET A 180 -8.08 12.51 12.94
N GLN A 181 -8.18 12.20 11.65
CA GLN A 181 -8.76 13.12 10.66
C GLN A 181 -10.21 12.71 10.38
N ALA A 182 -11.12 13.11 11.28
CA ALA A 182 -12.54 12.85 11.10
C ALA A 182 -13.15 13.81 10.06
N SER A 183 -13.68 13.28 8.96
CA SER A 183 -14.42 14.04 7.94
C SER A 183 -15.95 13.99 8.08
N SER A 184 -16.52 13.23 9.03
CA SER A 184 -17.96 13.28 9.30
C SER A 184 -18.35 12.78 10.70
N SER A 185 -19.57 13.13 11.10
CA SER A 185 -20.17 13.11 12.44
C SER A 185 -20.34 11.75 13.14
N ASP A 186 -19.88 10.65 12.55
CA ASP A 186 -20.29 9.28 12.94
C ASP A 186 -19.19 8.49 13.70
N THR A 187 -18.51 9.15 14.63
CA THR A 187 -17.48 8.54 15.49
C THR A 187 -18.01 7.38 16.34
N LYS A 188 -19.30 7.38 16.70
CA LYS A 188 -19.95 6.27 17.43
C LYS A 188 -19.96 4.96 16.64
N THR A 189 -19.95 5.03 15.31
CA THR A 189 -20.01 3.86 14.42
C THR A 189 -18.65 3.15 14.36
N VAL A 190 -17.53 3.88 14.52
CA VAL A 190 -16.17 3.31 14.53
C VAL A 190 -15.97 2.37 15.73
N THR A 191 -16.42 2.77 16.93
CA THR A 191 -16.27 1.98 18.17
C THR A 191 -17.00 0.65 18.12
N GLY A 192 -18.26 0.66 17.68
CA GLY A 192 -19.10 -0.55 17.60
C GLY A 192 -18.52 -1.58 16.64
N SER A 193 -17.84 -1.10 15.60
CA SER A 193 -17.29 -1.89 14.51
C SER A 193 -15.99 -2.61 14.86
N VAL A 194 -15.10 -1.92 15.56
CA VAL A 194 -13.84 -2.49 16.06
C VAL A 194 -14.10 -3.49 17.21
N SER A 195 -15.20 -3.33 17.94
CA SER A 195 -15.61 -4.23 19.04
C SER A 195 -16.30 -5.51 18.55
N ALA A 196 -17.09 -5.44 17.46
CA ALA A 196 -17.82 -6.60 16.92
C ALA A 196 -16.94 -7.52 16.05
N SER A 197 -15.88 -6.96 15.45
CA SER A 197 -14.94 -7.69 14.60
C SER A 197 -13.79 -8.29 15.43
N ALA A 198 -14.07 -9.10 16.44
CA ALA A 198 -13.08 -9.70 17.36
C ALA A 198 -12.18 -10.78 16.70
N GLY A 199 -11.82 -10.62 15.43
CA GLY A 199 -10.88 -11.47 14.71
C GLY A 199 -9.55 -10.74 14.51
N GLY A 200 -8.48 -11.27 15.13
CA GLY A 200 -7.07 -11.31 14.66
C GLY A 200 -6.29 -10.04 14.29
N GLY A 201 -6.90 -8.93 13.87
CA GLY A 201 -6.20 -7.81 13.22
C GLY A 201 -6.44 -6.43 13.81
N TRP A 202 -7.19 -6.31 14.92
CA TRP A 202 -7.63 -5.02 15.46
C TRP A 202 -6.81 -4.48 16.64
N GLY A 203 -6.00 -5.32 17.29
CA GLY A 203 -4.89 -4.96 18.19
C GLY A 203 -5.10 -3.75 19.15
N PRO A 204 -4.01 -3.03 19.51
CA PRO A 204 -4.03 -1.86 20.41
C PRO A 204 -4.86 -0.67 19.90
N PHE A 205 -5.25 -0.66 18.63
CA PHE A 205 -6.08 0.39 18.03
C PHE A 205 -7.50 0.39 18.61
N SER A 206 -8.06 -0.79 18.87
CA SER A 206 -9.33 -0.91 19.59
C SER A 206 -9.27 -0.22 20.96
N ALA A 207 -8.16 -0.37 21.69
CA ALA A 207 -7.97 0.25 22.99
C ALA A 207 -7.69 1.75 22.90
N SER A 208 -6.90 2.24 21.93
CA SER A 208 -6.59 3.67 21.78
C SER A 208 -7.77 4.47 21.22
N VAL A 209 -8.54 3.90 20.30
CA VAL A 209 -9.82 4.46 19.81
C VAL A 209 -10.86 4.41 20.94
N ASN A 210 -11.02 3.27 21.64
CA ASN A 210 -11.92 3.20 22.80
C ASN A 210 -11.53 4.17 23.91
N ALA A 211 -10.24 4.35 24.20
CA ALA A 211 -9.78 5.30 25.22
C ALA A 211 -10.00 6.75 24.80
N SER A 212 -9.68 7.10 23.54
CA SER A 212 -9.91 8.44 23.00
C SER A 212 -11.39 8.79 22.95
N LEU A 213 -12.25 7.82 22.64
CA LEU A 213 -13.70 7.99 22.62
C LEU A 213 -14.32 7.94 24.02
N SER A 214 -13.82 7.12 24.93
CA SER A 214 -14.26 7.10 26.34
C SER A 214 -13.94 8.44 27.02
N LYS A 215 -12.80 9.04 26.68
CA LYS A 215 -12.43 10.39 27.13
C LYS A 215 -13.32 11.50 26.51
N SER A 216 -13.88 11.25 25.32
CA SER A 216 -14.81 12.16 24.61
C SER A 216 -16.29 11.95 25.01
N SER A 217 -16.66 10.78 25.53
CA SER A 217 -18.04 10.36 25.82
C SER A 217 -18.71 11.09 27.00
N THR A 218 -18.01 11.95 27.74
CA THR A 218 -18.56 12.65 28.90
C THR A 218 -19.28 13.99 28.61
N ARG A 219 -19.38 14.45 27.35
CA ARG A 219 -20.28 15.57 27.00
C ARG A 219 -20.54 15.63 25.49
N THR A 220 -21.81 15.69 25.10
CA THR A 220 -22.26 15.97 23.74
C THR A 220 -21.73 17.33 23.29
N GLN A 221 -20.66 17.33 22.49
CA GLN A 221 -20.21 18.48 21.71
C GLN A 221 -19.83 17.96 20.32
N GLN A 222 -20.04 18.78 19.30
CA GLN A 222 -19.46 18.58 17.98
C GLN A 222 -17.94 18.69 18.14
N VAL A 223 -17.29 17.57 18.43
CA VAL A 223 -15.84 17.55 18.63
C VAL A 223 -15.19 17.20 17.29
N THR A 224 -14.67 18.22 16.61
CA THR A 224 -13.53 18.05 15.72
C THR A 224 -12.37 17.59 16.60
N VAL A 225 -12.23 16.28 16.82
CA VAL A 225 -11.11 15.72 17.61
C VAL A 225 -9.86 15.75 16.72
N SER A 226 -9.31 16.94 16.52
CA SER A 226 -7.91 17.14 16.14
C SER A 226 -7.08 17.00 17.42
N THR A 227 -7.03 15.80 17.99
CA THR A 227 -5.99 15.51 19.00
C THR A 227 -4.77 15.06 18.21
N GLU A 228 -4.02 16.03 17.69
CA GLU A 228 -2.70 15.78 17.15
C GLU A 228 -1.73 15.74 18.34
N THR A 229 -1.34 14.54 18.78
CA THR A 229 -0.22 14.43 19.72
C THR A 229 1.05 14.45 18.91
N THR A 230 1.65 15.63 18.77
CA THR A 230 2.96 15.81 18.17
C THR A 230 4.03 15.52 19.22
N ASN A 231 4.66 14.35 19.15
CA ASN A 231 5.86 14.10 19.93
C ASN A 231 7.07 14.62 19.13
N PHE A 232 7.86 15.48 19.77
CA PHE A 232 9.16 15.91 19.27
C PHE A 232 10.23 15.01 19.87
N THR A 233 10.90 14.25 19.02
CA THR A 233 12.11 13.51 19.42
C THR A 233 13.31 14.12 18.70
N SER A 234 14.37 14.38 19.46
CA SER A 234 15.65 14.86 18.96
C SER A 234 16.69 13.76 19.11
N ASN A 235 17.24 13.28 18.00
CA ASN A 235 18.29 12.27 17.99
C ASN A 235 19.52 12.82 17.27
N GLN A 236 20.70 12.48 17.79
CA GLN A 236 21.96 12.76 17.12
C GLN A 236 22.39 11.54 16.32
N TYR A 237 22.77 11.76 15.06
CA TYR A 237 23.27 10.76 14.14
C TYR A 237 24.66 11.15 13.67
N THR A 238 25.59 10.22 13.79
CA THR A 238 27.00 10.38 13.41
C THR A 238 27.35 9.42 12.29
N ASN A 239 28.08 9.90 11.29
CA ASN A 239 28.65 9.04 10.25
C ASN A 239 30.12 8.75 10.55
N ASP A 240 30.38 7.69 11.32
CA ASP A 240 31.74 7.24 11.67
C ASP A 240 32.50 6.57 10.52
N THR A 241 31.96 6.55 9.31
CA THR A 241 32.61 5.92 8.16
C THR A 241 33.47 6.90 7.37
N ALA A 242 34.42 6.37 6.58
CA ALA A 242 35.29 7.16 5.72
C ALA A 242 34.60 7.74 4.47
N HIS A 243 33.32 7.40 4.25
CA HIS A 243 32.56 7.78 3.05
C HIS A 243 31.25 8.47 3.44
N GLY A 244 30.67 9.21 2.49
CA GLY A 244 29.33 9.77 2.69
C GLY A 244 28.28 8.67 2.77
N ARG A 245 27.28 8.83 3.64
CA ARG A 245 26.17 7.88 3.81
C ARG A 245 24.83 8.57 3.72
N ILE A 246 23.85 7.85 3.20
CA ILE A 246 22.45 8.30 3.19
C ILE A 246 21.75 7.72 4.41
N CYS A 247 21.08 8.59 5.15
CA CYS A 247 20.23 8.26 6.28
C CYS A 247 18.77 8.47 5.86
N LEU A 248 18.02 7.38 5.73
CA LEU A 248 16.60 7.39 5.40
C LEU A 248 15.76 7.12 6.64
N PHE A 249 14.80 8.00 6.90
CA PHE A 249 13.86 7.84 8.00
C PHE A 249 12.53 7.32 7.48
N TRP A 250 12.03 6.26 8.09
CA TRP A 250 10.84 5.55 7.68
C TRP A 250 9.84 5.48 8.81
N GLN A 251 8.62 5.95 8.58
CA GLN A 251 7.54 5.87 9.55
C GLN A 251 6.56 4.77 9.15
N LEU A 252 6.19 3.91 10.09
CA LEU A 252 5.13 2.94 9.86
C LEU A 252 3.79 3.66 10.00
N MET A 253 3.12 3.84 8.88
CA MET A 253 1.78 4.42 8.80
C MET A 253 0.74 3.33 9.03
N ASP A 254 -0.29 3.64 9.81
CA ASP A 254 -1.45 2.80 10.07
C ASP A 254 -2.71 3.64 9.84
N ILE A 255 -3.49 3.26 8.85
CA ILE A 255 -4.65 4.01 8.37
C ILE A 255 -5.88 3.13 8.50
N LEU A 256 -6.81 3.57 9.34
CA LEU A 256 -8.14 2.99 9.45
C LEU A 256 -9.09 3.85 8.62
N THR A 257 -9.79 3.27 7.66
CA THR A 257 -10.76 4.01 6.83
C THR A 257 -12.13 3.36 6.93
N VAL A 258 -13.14 4.17 7.22
CA VAL A 258 -14.55 3.76 7.17
C VAL A 258 -15.11 4.12 5.81
N PHE A 259 -15.76 3.18 5.17
CA PHE A 259 -16.42 3.33 3.89
C PHE A 259 -17.92 3.10 4.03
N ASP A 260 -18.71 3.77 3.19
CA ASP A 260 -20.11 3.41 3.00
C ASP A 260 -20.24 2.07 2.22
N GLY A 261 -21.46 1.59 2.03
CA GLY A 261 -21.71 0.35 1.27
C GLY A 261 -21.36 0.42 -0.23
N THR A 262 -21.02 1.60 -0.75
CA THR A 262 -20.58 1.82 -2.14
C THR A 262 -19.05 1.90 -2.27
N GLY A 263 -18.34 1.92 -1.15
CA GLY A 263 -16.89 2.10 -1.10
C GLY A 263 -16.43 3.55 -1.11
N THR A 264 -17.30 4.50 -0.82
CA THR A 264 -16.92 5.91 -0.64
C THR A 264 -16.37 6.10 0.78
N PRO A 265 -15.18 6.69 0.96
CA PRO A 265 -14.61 6.92 2.29
C PRO A 265 -15.41 7.99 3.05
N LEU A 266 -15.83 7.68 4.27
CA LEU A 266 -16.60 8.57 5.16
C LEU A 266 -15.73 9.25 6.22
N ALA A 267 -14.76 8.50 6.75
CA ALA A 267 -13.85 8.95 7.81
C ALA A 267 -12.55 8.14 7.78
N SER A 268 -11.47 8.73 8.27
CA SER A 268 -10.18 8.04 8.42
C SER A 268 -9.49 8.40 9.74
N VAL A 269 -8.78 7.44 10.31
CA VAL A 269 -7.92 7.62 11.47
C VAL A 269 -6.52 7.24 11.04
N VAL A 270 -5.54 8.14 11.23
CA VAL A 270 -4.16 7.92 10.83
C VAL A 270 -3.28 7.92 12.07
N SER A 271 -2.61 6.81 12.31
CA SER A 271 -1.58 6.72 13.33
C SER A 271 -0.25 6.44 12.65
N ALA A 272 0.82 6.96 13.24
CA ALA A 272 2.15 6.73 12.74
C ALA A 272 3.07 6.32 13.89
N LYS A 273 3.77 5.20 13.73
CA LYS A 273 4.73 4.66 14.71
C LYS A 273 6.11 5.18 14.35
N GLY A 274 6.85 5.65 15.36
CA GLY A 274 8.09 6.43 15.24
C GLY A 274 9.13 5.84 14.28
N PRO A 275 10.08 6.66 13.83
CA PRO A 275 10.83 6.35 12.63
C PRO A 275 11.83 5.20 12.86
N ALA A 276 11.81 4.24 11.94
CA ALA A 276 12.93 3.36 11.69
C ALA A 276 13.98 4.10 10.86
N VAL A 277 15.26 3.96 11.21
CA VAL A 277 16.36 4.58 10.50
C VAL A 277 17.08 3.52 9.68
N VAL A 278 17.15 3.74 8.36
CA VAL A 278 17.87 2.87 7.44
C VAL A 278 19.08 3.62 6.91
N TRP A 279 20.24 3.04 7.17
CA TRP A 279 21.51 3.52 6.62
C TRP A 279 21.83 2.76 5.35
N GLY A 280 21.87 3.47 4.22
CA GLY A 280 22.43 2.89 3.00
C GLY A 280 23.96 2.96 3.04
N PRO A 281 24.70 1.92 2.63
CA PRO A 281 25.98 2.16 1.99
C PRO A 281 25.75 2.75 0.59
N VAL A 282 26.64 3.63 0.15
CA VAL A 282 26.92 3.85 -1.29
C VAL A 282 28.32 3.31 -1.57
N ASN A 283 28.66 2.13 -1.03
CA ASN A 283 29.84 1.43 -1.50
C ASN A 283 29.40 0.57 -2.68
N ILE A 284 29.56 1.12 -3.88
CA ILE A 284 29.28 0.43 -5.16
C ILE A 284 30.13 -0.85 -5.25
N ASP A 285 31.29 -0.85 -4.59
CA ASP A 285 32.31 -1.90 -4.64
C ASP A 285 31.96 -3.13 -3.79
N ASP A 286 31.35 -2.97 -2.60
CA ASP A 286 31.05 -4.11 -1.70
C ASP A 286 29.99 -5.08 -2.27
N GLU A 287 29.13 -4.61 -3.18
CA GLU A 287 28.13 -5.45 -3.84
C GLU A 287 28.62 -5.99 -5.21
N LEU A 288 29.81 -5.62 -5.70
CA LEU A 288 30.36 -6.13 -6.97
C LEU A 288 30.85 -7.59 -6.84
N GLU A 289 31.23 -8.01 -5.64
CA GLU A 289 31.68 -9.39 -5.39
C GLU A 289 30.50 -10.40 -5.32
N ALA A 290 29.26 -9.95 -5.08
CA ALA A 290 28.10 -10.85 -4.96
C ALA A 290 27.19 -10.92 -6.21
N GLY A 291 27.26 -9.94 -7.12
CA GLY A 291 26.22 -9.73 -8.16
C GLY A 291 26.62 -10.04 -9.61
N THR A 292 27.86 -10.44 -9.87
CA THR A 292 28.41 -10.46 -11.23
C THR A 292 27.93 -11.63 -12.10
N GLU A 293 27.31 -12.68 -11.53
CA GLU A 293 26.84 -13.82 -12.33
C GLU A 293 25.39 -13.74 -12.82
N ILE A 294 24.52 -12.88 -12.26
CA ILE A 294 23.08 -12.94 -12.53
C ILE A 294 22.58 -11.91 -13.56
N ASN A 295 23.28 -10.77 -13.73
CA ASN A 295 22.70 -9.62 -14.46
C ASN A 295 23.10 -9.47 -15.94
N LEU A 296 24.11 -10.20 -16.45
CA LEU A 296 24.50 -10.08 -17.86
C LEU A 296 23.52 -10.76 -18.83
N ALA A 297 22.70 -11.70 -18.36
CA ALA A 297 21.69 -12.37 -19.20
C ALA A 297 20.40 -11.54 -19.42
N ARG A 298 20.14 -10.50 -18.61
CA ARG A 298 18.84 -9.78 -18.61
C ARG A 298 18.76 -8.56 -19.53
N ARG A 299 19.89 -8.10 -20.08
CA ARG A 299 19.95 -6.88 -20.91
C ARG A 299 19.75 -7.12 -22.41
N ALA A 300 19.78 -8.37 -22.88
CA ALA A 300 19.78 -8.68 -24.30
C ALA A 300 18.39 -8.72 -24.96
N ASP A 301 17.29 -8.73 -24.21
CA ASP A 301 15.98 -9.14 -24.75
C ASP A 301 14.82 -8.22 -24.33
N ARG A 302 15.05 -6.90 -24.28
CA ARG A 302 13.97 -5.93 -24.09
C ARG A 302 13.37 -5.55 -25.46
N PRO A 303 12.10 -5.87 -25.75
CA PRO A 303 11.42 -5.25 -26.88
C PRO A 303 11.30 -3.74 -26.66
N GLU A 304 11.51 -2.97 -27.72
CA GLU A 304 11.39 -1.51 -27.73
C GLU A 304 10.10 -1.05 -27.06
N VAL A 305 10.25 -0.18 -26.06
CA VAL A 305 9.13 0.51 -25.44
C VAL A 305 8.46 1.34 -26.54
N PRO A 306 7.14 1.19 -26.81
CA PRO A 306 6.48 2.04 -27.76
C PRO A 306 6.60 3.50 -27.30
N GLU A 307 7.07 4.34 -28.22
CA GLU A 307 7.27 5.76 -28.07
C GLU A 307 6.02 6.42 -27.45
N ILE A 308 6.21 7.14 -26.34
CA ILE A 308 5.15 7.94 -25.74
C ILE A 308 4.83 9.04 -26.75
N VAL A 309 3.75 8.87 -27.51
CA VAL A 309 3.18 9.91 -28.35
C VAL A 309 2.89 11.10 -27.44
N ALA A 310 3.59 12.20 -27.72
CA ALA A 310 3.56 13.43 -26.96
C ALA A 310 2.13 13.83 -26.56
N VAL A 311 1.97 14.17 -25.28
CA VAL A 311 0.79 14.85 -24.75
C VAL A 311 0.55 16.08 -25.62
N ARG A 312 -0.53 16.08 -26.40
CA ARG A 312 -1.02 17.31 -27.05
C ARG A 312 -1.25 18.34 -25.95
N GLN A 313 -0.50 19.45 -26.02
CA GLN A 313 -0.83 20.64 -25.26
C GLN A 313 -2.29 21.02 -25.57
N ALA A 314 -3.04 21.32 -24.51
CA ALA A 314 -4.38 21.89 -24.65
C ALA A 314 -4.26 23.18 -25.46
N ASP A 315 -4.99 23.27 -26.57
CA ASP A 315 -5.09 24.46 -27.41
C ASP A 315 -5.40 25.68 -26.53
N GLY A 316 -4.39 26.57 -26.43
CA GLY A 316 -4.56 27.92 -25.92
C GLY A 316 -5.43 28.70 -26.89
N ARG A 317 -6.75 28.69 -26.67
CA ARG A 317 -7.63 29.70 -27.26
C ARG A 317 -7.40 31.02 -26.52
N LEU A 318 -6.65 31.87 -27.20
CA LEU A 318 -6.57 33.31 -27.00
C LEU A 318 -7.98 33.88 -26.79
N LEU A 319 -8.16 34.59 -25.67
CA LEU A 319 -9.28 35.50 -25.49
C LEU A 319 -9.18 36.59 -26.58
N PRO A 320 -10.25 36.92 -27.32
CA PRO A 320 -10.21 38.04 -28.25
C PRO A 320 -10.15 39.35 -27.45
N ASP A 321 -9.12 40.16 -27.74
CA ASP A 321 -9.01 41.56 -27.35
C ASP A 321 -10.26 42.33 -27.79
N GLY A 322 -11.15 42.59 -26.84
CA GLY A 322 -12.29 43.48 -27.02
C GLY A 322 -11.86 44.94 -26.87
N PRO A 323 -12.29 45.86 -27.77
CA PRO A 323 -11.89 47.26 -27.68
C PRO A 323 -12.52 47.95 -26.47
N MET A 324 -11.69 48.69 -25.74
CA MET A 324 -12.07 49.64 -24.68
C MET A 324 -13.10 50.66 -25.20
N PRO A 325 -14.28 50.80 -24.57
CA PRO A 325 -15.19 51.90 -24.89
C PRO A 325 -14.66 53.21 -24.29
N SER A 326 -14.43 54.18 -25.17
CA SER A 326 -14.10 55.56 -24.85
C SER A 326 -15.21 56.24 -24.05
N TYR A 327 -14.86 56.77 -22.88
CA TYR A 327 -15.68 57.71 -22.13
C TYR A 327 -15.63 59.08 -22.84
N ARG A 328 -16.71 59.48 -23.50
CA ARG A 328 -16.98 60.88 -23.86
C ARG A 328 -18.26 61.31 -23.15
N GLY A 329 -18.13 62.34 -22.31
CA GLY A 329 -19.25 62.99 -21.67
C GLY A 329 -20.04 63.86 -22.64
N THR A 330 -21.34 63.92 -22.36
CA THR A 330 -22.23 65.09 -22.29
C THR A 330 -23.55 64.59 -21.73
#